data_AF-A0A3E0IS84-F1
#
_entry.id   AF-A0A3E0IS84-F1
#
_cell.length_a   1.000
_cell.length_b   1.000
_cell.length_c   1.000
_cell.angle_alpha   90.00
_cell.angle_beta   90.00
_cell.angle_gamma   90.00
#
_symmetry.space_group_name_H-M   'P 1'
#
loop_
_entity.id
_entity.type
_entity.pdbx_description
1 polymer ?
#
loop_
_entity_poly.entity_id
_entity_poly.type
_entity_poly.pdbx_seq_one_letter_code
_entity_poly.pdbx_strand_id
1 'polypeptide(L)'
;LFGAPIVLNPVFFIPFILAPIVNVWIFKFFVDVIGMNSFSVVLPWTTPGPLGIIMGTGFEVWAFVLAITLIVVDVLIYYPFFKVYDKQILEDELKGIDNSEALRSKVADNFDTRKADAVIASSVGNSTAQEVESKDNESITGTTTHANDNVMPEPTNVLVLCAGGGTSGLLANALNTAAKEHHQPVKAAAGGYGAHMDIMKEYDLIILAPQVASNYEDIKQDTDRLGIKLAKTQGAEYIKLTRDGEGALQFVRDQFK
;
A
#
# COMPACT_ATOMS: atom_id res chain seq x y z
N LEU A 1 1.43 10.79 -5.17
CA LEU A 1 0.14 10.93 -4.46
C LEU A 1 0.29 11.08 -2.94
N PHE A 2 1.24 10.40 -2.29
CA PHE A 2 1.41 10.41 -0.82
C PHE A 2 2.48 11.40 -0.30
N GLY A 3 3.04 12.26 -1.15
CA GLY A 3 4.06 13.25 -0.77
C GLY A 3 3.42 14.60 -0.45
N ALA A 4 3.13 15.40 -1.47
CA ALA A 4 2.18 16.50 -1.32
C ALA A 4 0.75 15.92 -1.31
N PRO A 5 -0.18 16.44 -0.48
CA PRO A 5 -1.55 15.99 -0.48
C PRO A 5 -2.30 16.53 -1.72
N ILE A 6 -1.90 16.04 -2.89
CA ILE A 6 -2.44 16.40 -4.23
C ILE A 6 -3.96 16.20 -4.23
N VAL A 7 -4.44 15.17 -3.52
CA VAL A 7 -5.87 14.84 -3.42
C VAL A 7 -6.62 15.80 -2.48
N LEU A 8 -5.98 16.33 -1.44
CA LEU A 8 -6.62 17.27 -0.51
C LEU A 8 -6.49 18.74 -0.95
N ASN A 9 -5.60 19.04 -1.89
CA ASN A 9 -5.42 20.39 -2.40
C ASN A 9 -6.25 20.61 -3.68
N PRO A 10 -7.32 21.43 -3.63
CA PRO A 10 -8.16 21.73 -4.79
C PRO A 10 -7.40 22.32 -5.98
N VAL A 11 -6.25 22.97 -5.74
CA VAL A 11 -5.40 23.56 -6.79
C VAL A 11 -4.89 22.49 -7.75
N PHE A 12 -4.56 21.29 -7.26
CA PHE A 12 -4.08 20.19 -8.11
C PHE A 12 -5.19 19.33 -8.71
N PHE A 13 -6.45 19.53 -8.30
CA PHE A 13 -7.59 18.79 -8.87
C PHE A 13 -7.76 19.05 -10.37
N ILE A 14 -7.58 20.30 -10.79
CA ILE A 14 -7.70 20.71 -12.20
C ILE A 14 -6.65 20.00 -13.07
N PRO A 15 -5.33 20.11 -12.81
CA PRO A 15 -4.33 19.41 -13.62
C PRO A 15 -4.44 17.88 -13.50
N PHE A 16 -4.91 17.36 -12.36
CA PHE A 16 -5.13 15.92 -12.18
C PHE A 16 -6.20 15.34 -13.11
N ILE A 17 -7.25 16.09 -13.42
CA ILE A 17 -8.28 15.68 -14.39
C ILE A 17 -7.87 16.03 -15.82
N LEU A 18 -7.30 17.22 -16.02
CA LEU A 18 -7.00 17.74 -17.36
C LEU A 18 -5.86 16.97 -18.02
N ALA A 19 -4.79 16.65 -17.30
CA ALA A 19 -3.62 15.98 -17.89
C ALA A 19 -3.96 14.59 -18.46
N PRO A 20 -4.65 13.67 -17.75
CA PRO A 20 -5.07 12.40 -18.33
C PRO A 20 -5.95 12.56 -19.58
N ILE A 21 -6.86 13.55 -19.59
CA ILE A 21 -7.71 13.82 -20.76
C ILE A 21 -6.82 14.20 -21.95
N VAL A 22 -5.95 15.20 -21.78
CA VAL A 22 -5.04 15.65 -22.84
C VAL A 22 -4.14 14.51 -23.31
N ASN A 23 -3.61 13.69 -22.41
CA ASN A 23 -2.76 12.55 -22.74
C ASN A 23 -3.50 11.50 -23.59
N VAL A 24 -4.77 11.24 -23.33
CA VAL A 24 -5.60 10.35 -24.16
C VAL A 24 -5.81 10.92 -25.55
N TRP A 25 -6.04 12.23 -25.68
CA TRP A 25 -6.19 12.88 -26.99
C TRP A 25 -4.89 12.85 -27.80
N ILE A 26 -3.75 13.11 -27.17
CA ILE A 26 -2.43 13.03 -27.80
C ILE A 26 -2.15 11.59 -28.24
N PHE A 27 -2.40 10.61 -27.36
CA PHE A 27 -2.24 9.19 -27.69
C PHE A 27 -3.09 8.81 -28.91
N LYS A 28 -4.37 9.19 -28.91
CA LYS A 28 -5.28 8.95 -30.03
C LYS A 28 -4.78 9.57 -31.34
N PHE A 29 -4.23 10.79 -31.30
CA PHE A 29 -3.62 11.41 -32.47
C PHE A 29 -2.42 10.63 -33.02
N PHE A 30 -1.54 10.14 -32.14
CA PHE A 30 -0.39 9.32 -32.56
C PHE A 30 -0.83 7.98 -33.17
N VAL A 31 -1.88 7.35 -32.65
CA VAL A 31 -2.40 6.09 -33.21
C VAL A 31 -3.13 6.32 -34.54
N ASP A 32 -4.11 7.23 -34.56
CA ASP A 32 -5.01 7.40 -35.71
C ASP A 32 -4.38 8.16 -36.88
N VAL A 33 -3.51 9.14 -36.62
CA VAL A 33 -2.95 10.04 -37.65
C VAL A 33 -1.51 9.68 -38.02
N ILE A 34 -0.67 9.36 -37.04
CA ILE A 34 0.74 9.01 -37.26
C ILE A 34 0.90 7.51 -37.59
N GLY A 35 -0.10 6.68 -37.26
CA GLY A 35 -0.09 5.25 -37.54
C GLY A 35 0.73 4.44 -36.54
N MET A 36 0.92 4.96 -35.32
CA MET A 36 1.59 4.23 -34.23
C MET A 36 0.73 3.05 -33.77
N ASN A 37 1.37 1.94 -33.41
CA ASN A 37 0.69 0.78 -32.84
C ASN A 37 -0.03 1.14 -31.53
N SER A 38 -1.23 0.60 -31.36
CA SER A 38 -1.98 0.72 -30.12
C SER A 38 -1.48 -0.26 -29.05
N PHE A 39 -1.95 -0.09 -27.81
CA PHE A 39 -1.66 -1.01 -26.72
C PHE A 39 -2.04 -2.44 -27.08
N SER A 40 -1.03 -3.30 -27.17
CA SER A 40 -1.17 -4.72 -27.53
C SER A 40 -0.98 -5.65 -26.32
N VAL A 41 -0.41 -5.13 -25.22
CA VAL A 41 -0.12 -5.88 -23.99
C VAL A 41 -0.73 -5.16 -22.78
N VAL A 42 -1.39 -5.93 -21.91
CA VAL A 42 -1.87 -5.45 -20.62
C VAL A 42 -0.73 -5.53 -19.61
N LEU A 43 -0.22 -4.37 -19.20
CA LEU A 43 0.87 -4.26 -18.23
C LEU A 43 0.33 -4.08 -16.81
N PRO A 44 1.05 -4.55 -15.79
CA PRO A 44 0.73 -4.25 -14.40
C PRO A 44 0.65 -2.74 -14.15
N TRP A 45 -0.27 -2.31 -13.29
CA TRP A 45 -0.43 -0.89 -12.92
C TRP A 45 0.79 -0.30 -12.19
N THR A 46 1.70 -1.15 -11.73
CA THR A 46 2.96 -0.78 -11.09
C THR A 46 4.06 -0.42 -12.10
N THR A 47 3.85 -0.67 -13.40
CA THR A 47 4.81 -0.28 -14.43
C THR A 47 4.85 1.25 -14.57
N PRO A 48 6.03 1.89 -14.48
CA PRO A 48 6.15 3.34 -14.63
C PRO A 48 5.58 3.81 -15.97
N GLY A 49 4.76 4.87 -15.97
CA GLY A 49 4.00 5.33 -17.15
C GLY A 49 4.80 5.42 -18.46
N PRO A 50 5.98 6.08 -18.50
CA PRO A 50 6.79 6.16 -19.71
C PRO A 50 7.24 4.79 -20.24
N LEU A 51 7.63 3.88 -19.34
CA LEU A 51 7.99 2.51 -19.71
C LEU A 51 6.75 1.72 -20.16
N GLY A 52 5.60 1.95 -19.51
CA GLY A 52 4.34 1.30 -19.84
C GLY A 52 3.89 1.61 -21.27
N ILE A 53 4.05 2.85 -21.73
CA ILE A 53 3.75 3.25 -23.10
C ILE A 53 4.65 2.52 -24.10
N ILE A 54 5.97 2.51 -23.87
CA ILE A 54 6.94 1.89 -24.77
C ILE A 54 6.73 0.38 -24.86
N MET A 55 6.59 -0.30 -23.71
CA MET A 55 6.39 -1.75 -23.66
C MET A 55 5.01 -2.15 -24.19
N GLY A 56 3.98 -1.38 -23.85
CA GLY A 56 2.59 -1.69 -24.20
C GLY A 56 2.29 -1.55 -25.69
N THR A 57 3.03 -0.70 -26.40
CA THR A 57 2.92 -0.45 -27.84
C THR A 57 3.93 -1.26 -28.68
N GLY A 58 4.72 -2.14 -28.05
CA GLY A 58 5.63 -3.05 -28.77
C GLY A 58 6.99 -2.45 -29.16
N PHE A 59 7.52 -1.51 -28.36
CA PHE A 59 8.84 -0.87 -28.56
C PHE A 59 9.00 -0.12 -29.89
N GLU A 60 7.93 0.47 -30.39
CA GLU A 60 7.98 1.27 -31.61
C GLU A 60 8.73 2.60 -31.41
N VAL A 61 9.43 3.09 -32.44
CA VAL A 61 10.17 4.37 -32.39
C VAL A 61 9.25 5.55 -32.02
N TRP A 62 8.02 5.55 -32.54
CA TRP A 62 7.01 6.57 -32.22
C TRP A 62 6.58 6.56 -30.76
N ALA A 63 6.65 5.40 -30.08
CA ALA A 63 6.30 5.28 -28.67
C ALA A 63 7.31 5.99 -27.76
N PHE A 64 8.60 6.00 -28.13
CA PHE A 64 9.62 6.76 -27.42
C PHE A 64 9.38 8.27 -27.54
N VAL A 65 9.04 8.72 -28.75
CA VAL A 65 8.69 10.14 -29.00
C VAL A 65 7.46 10.54 -28.19
N LEU A 66 6.41 9.71 -28.23
CA LEU A 66 5.18 9.93 -27.46
C LEU A 66 5.47 9.99 -25.95
N ALA A 67 6.26 9.07 -25.40
CA ALA A 67 6.58 9.06 -23.98
C ALA A 67 7.25 10.37 -23.53
N ILE A 68 8.19 10.90 -24.33
CA ILE A 68 8.84 12.19 -24.05
C ILE A 68 7.82 13.33 -24.20
N THR A 69 7.02 13.33 -25.27
CA THR A 69 5.98 14.36 -25.49
C THR A 69 4.99 14.44 -24.34
N LEU A 70 4.51 13.30 -23.83
CA LEU A 70 3.57 13.26 -22.72
C LEU A 70 4.19 13.82 -21.43
N ILE A 71 5.44 13.49 -21.12
CA ILE A 71 6.14 14.08 -19.97
C ILE A 71 6.23 15.60 -20.10
N VAL A 72 6.60 16.11 -21.28
CA VAL A 72 6.72 17.56 -21.51
C VAL A 72 5.36 18.24 -21.36
N VAL A 73 4.30 17.66 -21.93
CA VAL A 73 2.94 18.19 -21.83
C VAL A 73 2.44 18.17 -20.38
N ASP A 74 2.68 17.08 -19.65
CA ASP A 74 2.34 16.98 -18.23
C ASP A 74 3.05 18.06 -17.41
N VAL A 75 4.35 18.29 -17.65
CA VAL A 75 5.09 19.38 -17.00
C VAL A 75 4.48 20.74 -17.33
N LEU A 76 4.12 21.00 -18.59
CA LEU A 76 3.50 22.27 -19.00
C LEU A 76 2.13 22.49 -18.36
N ILE A 77 1.32 21.43 -18.25
CA ILE A 77 0.00 21.49 -17.60
C ILE A 77 0.15 21.73 -16.10
N TYR A 78 1.10 21.06 -15.44
CA TYR A 78 1.28 21.15 -13.98
C TYR A 78 2.05 22.39 -13.54
N TYR A 79 2.95 22.94 -14.36
CA TYR A 79 3.80 24.08 -14.02
C TYR A 79 3.05 25.31 -13.47
N PRO A 80 1.96 25.81 -14.09
CA PRO A 80 1.26 26.98 -13.56
C PRO A 80 0.63 26.72 -12.18
N PHE A 81 0.08 25.52 -11.96
CA PHE A 81 -0.52 25.14 -10.69
C PHE A 81 0.52 24.92 -9.60
N PHE A 82 1.65 24.31 -9.96
CA PHE A 82 2.78 24.16 -9.06
C PHE A 82 3.30 25.51 -8.59
N LYS A 83 3.44 26.48 -9.49
CA LYS A 83 3.86 27.85 -9.16
C LYS A 83 2.88 28.59 -8.24
N VAL A 84 1.57 28.35 -8.39
CA VAL A 84 0.56 28.91 -7.49
C VAL A 84 0.65 28.26 -6.11
N TYR A 85 0.81 26.94 -6.07
CA TYR A 85 0.95 26.20 -4.82
C TYR A 85 2.20 26.60 -4.05
N ASP A 86 3.34 26.73 -4.74
CA ASP A 86 4.61 27.17 -4.16
C ASP A 86 4.48 28.56 -3.50
N LYS A 87 3.75 29.48 -4.13
CA LYS A 87 3.42 30.78 -3.52
C LYS A 87 2.53 30.68 -2.28
N GLN A 88 1.54 29.78 -2.28
CA GLN A 88 0.67 29.58 -1.11
C GLN A 88 1.47 29.06 0.07
N ILE A 89 2.37 28.10 -0.15
CA ILE A 89 3.25 27.58 0.89
C ILE A 89 4.21 28.67 1.40
N LEU A 90 4.81 29.45 0.50
CA LEU A 90 5.66 30.58 0.89
C LEU A 90 4.91 31.62 1.73
N GLU A 91 3.66 31.92 1.40
CA GLU A 91 2.82 32.82 2.19
C GLU A 91 2.46 32.24 3.56
N ASP A 92 2.20 30.93 3.65
CA ASP A 92 1.91 30.25 4.91
C ASP A 92 3.15 30.21 5.83
N GLU A 93 4.33 29.97 5.27
CA GLU A 93 5.63 30.05 5.96
C GLU A 93 5.88 31.47 6.50
N LEU A 94 5.64 32.50 5.68
CA LEU A 94 5.79 33.91 6.08
C LEU A 94 4.81 34.32 7.19
N LYS A 95 3.61 33.73 7.22
CA LYS A 95 2.60 33.96 8.26
C LYS A 95 2.86 33.15 9.54
N GLY A 96 3.89 32.30 9.57
CA GLY A 96 4.21 31.43 10.70
C GLY A 96 3.16 30.34 10.94
N ILE A 97 2.31 30.07 9.94
CA ILE A 97 1.31 29.00 10.02
C ILE A 97 2.02 27.73 9.55
N ASP A 98 2.66 27.04 10.48
CA ASP A 98 3.07 25.67 10.22
C ASP A 98 1.81 24.81 10.15
N ASN A 99 1.39 24.45 8.94
CA ASN A 99 0.28 23.54 8.73
C ASN A 99 0.53 22.19 9.45
N SER A 100 1.78 21.86 9.79
CA SER A 100 2.12 20.71 10.64
C SER A 100 1.62 20.88 12.08
N GLU A 101 1.70 22.07 12.67
CA GLU A 101 1.25 22.38 14.03
C GLU A 101 -0.29 22.35 14.12
N ALA A 102 -0.97 22.91 13.10
CA ALA A 102 -2.42 22.91 13.00
C ALA A 102 -3.02 21.52 12.72
N LEU A 103 -2.28 20.63 12.03
CA LEU A 103 -2.64 19.22 11.91
C LEU A 103 -2.35 18.44 13.20
N ARG A 104 -1.22 18.70 13.85
CA ARG A 104 -0.88 18.08 15.15
C ARG A 104 -1.94 18.38 16.21
N SER A 105 -2.41 19.62 16.31
CA SER A 105 -3.48 19.99 17.24
C SER A 105 -4.80 19.28 16.93
N LYS A 106 -5.23 19.27 15.66
CA LYS A 106 -6.45 18.55 15.24
C LYS A 106 -6.36 17.04 15.43
N VAL A 107 -5.17 16.45 15.31
CA VAL A 107 -4.95 15.02 15.55
C VAL A 107 -4.94 14.73 17.06
N ALA A 108 -4.33 15.58 17.88
CA ALA A 108 -4.35 15.47 19.34
C ALA A 108 -5.78 15.64 19.92
N ASP A 109 -6.60 16.50 19.32
CA ASP A 109 -7.98 16.71 19.76
C ASP A 109 -8.91 15.52 19.47
N ASN A 110 -8.60 14.72 18.44
CA ASN A 110 -9.46 13.62 17.98
C ASN A 110 -8.89 12.21 18.24
N PHE A 111 -7.61 12.08 18.57
CA PHE A 111 -6.93 10.80 18.77
C PHE A 111 -5.93 10.85 19.94
N ASP A 112 -5.78 9.72 20.64
CA ASP A 112 -4.81 9.58 21.73
C ASP A 112 -3.37 9.44 21.19
N THR A 113 -2.66 10.56 21.06
CA THR A 113 -1.31 10.64 20.46
C THR A 113 -0.18 10.23 21.40
N ARG A 114 -0.47 9.87 22.66
CA ARG A 114 0.56 9.58 23.69
C ARG A 114 1.62 8.57 23.27
N LYS A 115 1.25 7.57 22.46
CA LYS A 115 2.21 6.58 21.91
C LYS A 115 3.06 7.15 20.77
N ALA A 116 2.49 7.99 19.91
CA ALA A 116 3.22 8.63 18.82
C ALA A 116 4.24 9.64 19.38
N ASP A 117 3.84 10.42 20.39
CA ASP A 117 4.70 11.42 21.05
C ASP A 117 5.89 10.76 21.76
N ALA A 118 5.69 9.61 22.41
CA ALA A 118 6.76 8.85 23.05
C ALA A 118 7.79 8.29 22.04
N VAL A 119 7.33 7.85 20.87
CA VAL A 119 8.22 7.37 19.79
C VAL A 119 9.01 8.52 19.19
N ILE A 120 8.38 9.68 18.96
CA ILE A 120 9.06 10.88 18.45
C ILE A 120 10.12 11.36 19.45
N ALA A 121 9.81 11.40 20.75
CA ALA A 121 10.77 11.76 21.79
C ALA A 121 12.00 10.82 21.83
N SER A 122 11.79 9.51 21.61
CA SER A 122 12.89 8.55 21.53
C SER A 122 13.75 8.71 20.26
N SER A 123 13.20 9.26 19.17
CA SER A 123 13.92 9.46 17.91
C SER A 123 14.72 10.78 17.84
N VAL A 124 14.27 11.83 18.53
CA VAL A 124 14.95 13.15 18.55
C VAL A 124 16.20 13.13 19.45
N GLY A 125 16.28 12.22 20.43
CA GLY A 125 17.42 12.09 21.33
C GLY A 125 18.70 11.50 20.71
N ASN A 126 18.65 10.96 19.48
CA ASN A 126 19.76 10.23 18.87
C ASN A 126 20.48 10.96 17.71
N SER A 127 20.16 12.22 17.42
CA SER A 127 20.75 12.95 16.28
C SER A 127 21.94 13.87 16.61
N THR A 128 22.56 13.73 17.78
CA THR A 128 23.81 14.44 18.10
C THR A 128 24.81 13.51 18.78
N ALA A 129 25.55 12.74 17.98
CA ALA A 129 27.00 12.51 18.09
C ALA A 129 27.43 11.20 17.42
N GLN A 130 28.51 11.32 16.64
CA GLN A 130 29.47 10.31 16.21
C GLN A 130 29.23 9.50 14.93
N GLU A 131 29.84 10.05 13.87
CA GLU A 131 30.60 9.31 12.84
C GLU A 131 31.51 8.23 13.45
N VAL A 132 31.65 7.10 12.74
CA VAL A 132 32.91 6.52 12.20
C VAL A 132 32.74 5.02 11.94
N GLU A 133 32.88 4.66 10.66
CA GLU A 133 33.50 3.46 10.06
C GLU A 133 33.24 2.03 10.62
N SER A 134 32.56 1.27 9.75
CA SER A 134 33.05 0.07 9.03
C SER A 134 33.62 -1.14 9.77
N LYS A 135 33.11 -2.32 9.35
CA LYS A 135 33.77 -3.57 8.93
C LYS A 135 33.37 -4.86 9.66
N ASP A 136 33.19 -5.87 8.80
CA ASP A 136 33.44 -7.32 8.92
C ASP A 136 32.62 -8.11 9.96
N ASN A 137 31.69 -8.96 9.52
CA ASN A 137 31.83 -10.33 8.96
C ASN A 137 32.03 -11.42 10.03
N GLU A 138 31.33 -12.53 9.78
CA GLU A 138 31.46 -13.88 10.33
C GLU A 138 30.85 -14.22 11.70
N SER A 139 29.74 -14.97 11.61
CA SER A 139 29.59 -16.36 12.07
C SER A 139 30.19 -16.76 13.43
N ILE A 140 29.37 -17.41 14.28
CA ILE A 140 29.62 -18.77 14.79
C ILE A 140 28.47 -19.21 15.70
N THR A 141 27.75 -20.21 15.19
CA THR A 141 27.13 -21.38 15.85
C THR A 141 26.78 -21.36 17.33
N GLY A 142 25.47 -21.56 17.56
CA GLY A 142 24.80 -22.47 18.49
C GLY A 142 25.53 -23.04 19.71
N THR A 143 24.83 -23.01 20.85
CA THR A 143 24.63 -24.20 21.69
C THR A 143 23.33 -24.06 22.49
N THR A 144 22.58 -25.15 22.43
CA THR A 144 21.31 -25.50 23.07
C THR A 144 21.42 -25.55 24.60
N THR A 145 20.42 -25.02 25.30
CA THR A 145 20.03 -25.54 26.62
C THR A 145 18.51 -25.55 26.73
N HIS A 146 17.93 -26.74 26.80
CA HIS A 146 16.53 -26.98 27.08
C HIS A 146 16.21 -26.67 28.55
N ALA A 147 15.13 -25.93 28.79
CA ALA A 147 14.34 -26.03 30.01
C ALA A 147 12.88 -25.67 29.67
N ASN A 148 11.98 -26.55 30.11
CA ASN A 148 10.59 -26.73 29.74
C ASN A 148 9.60 -25.65 30.26
N ASP A 149 8.38 -25.72 29.71
CA ASP A 149 7.09 -25.29 30.26
C ASP A 149 6.58 -23.86 29.98
N ASN A 150 6.03 -23.69 28.77
CA ASN A 150 4.62 -23.33 28.55
C ASN A 150 4.37 -23.28 27.04
N VAL A 151 3.88 -24.38 26.45
CA VAL A 151 3.44 -24.38 25.04
C VAL A 151 2.15 -23.56 24.96
N MET A 152 2.31 -22.26 24.73
CA MET A 152 1.22 -21.43 24.22
C MET A 152 0.83 -21.99 22.85
N PRO A 153 -0.47 -22.12 22.53
CA PRO A 153 -0.91 -22.54 21.20
C PRO A 153 -0.24 -21.63 20.16
N GLU A 154 0.37 -22.21 19.13
CA GLU A 154 1.02 -21.41 18.08
C GLU A 154 0.00 -20.43 17.49
N PRO A 155 0.36 -19.14 17.37
CA PRO A 155 -0.57 -18.15 16.90
C PRO A 155 -0.92 -18.40 15.44
N THR A 156 -2.21 -18.54 15.14
CA THR A 156 -2.69 -18.64 13.77
C THR A 156 -2.40 -17.34 13.03
N ASN A 157 -1.53 -17.42 12.02
CA ASN A 157 -1.14 -16.29 11.19
C ASN A 157 -2.11 -16.17 10.01
N VAL A 158 -2.81 -15.05 9.94
CA VAL A 158 -3.83 -14.76 8.92
C VAL A 158 -3.35 -13.65 7.99
N LEU A 159 -3.38 -13.88 6.68
CA LEU A 159 -3.10 -12.86 5.67
C LEU A 159 -4.38 -12.45 4.95
N VAL A 160 -4.73 -11.16 5.04
CA VAL A 160 -5.88 -10.60 4.32
C VAL A 160 -5.38 -9.91 3.05
N LEU A 161 -5.87 -10.32 1.89
CA LEU A 161 -5.47 -9.78 0.58
C LEU A 161 -6.58 -8.93 -0.04
N CYS A 162 -6.23 -7.72 -0.50
CA CYS A 162 -7.07 -6.91 -1.38
C CYS A 162 -6.27 -6.39 -2.58
N ALA A 163 -6.81 -5.48 -3.40
CA ALA A 163 -6.07 -4.94 -4.55
C ALA A 163 -4.82 -4.12 -4.16
N GLY A 164 -4.80 -3.48 -2.97
CA GLY A 164 -3.75 -2.51 -2.62
C GLY A 164 -3.54 -2.27 -1.11
N GLY A 165 -3.82 -3.23 -0.24
CA GLY A 165 -3.51 -3.16 1.21
C GLY A 165 -4.49 -2.35 2.07
N GLY A 166 -5.17 -1.33 1.53
CA GLY A 166 -6.03 -0.44 2.32
C GLY A 166 -7.24 -1.14 2.94
N THR A 167 -8.09 -1.77 2.10
CA THR A 167 -9.28 -2.49 2.58
C THR A 167 -8.92 -3.71 3.42
N SER A 168 -7.85 -4.43 3.07
CA SER A 168 -7.35 -5.56 3.86
C SER A 168 -6.88 -5.16 5.25
N GLY A 169 -6.35 -3.93 5.41
CA GLY A 169 -5.99 -3.36 6.71
C GLY A 169 -7.15 -3.25 7.69
N LEU A 170 -8.38 -3.01 7.21
CA LEU A 170 -9.56 -2.90 8.07
C LEU A 170 -9.86 -4.22 8.79
N LEU A 171 -9.94 -5.31 8.04
CA LEU A 171 -10.20 -6.63 8.62
C LEU A 171 -9.03 -7.13 9.47
N ALA A 172 -7.79 -6.94 9.00
CA ALA A 172 -6.61 -7.35 9.77
C ALA A 172 -6.53 -6.62 11.12
N ASN A 173 -6.85 -5.32 11.16
CA ASN A 173 -6.88 -4.57 12.41
C ASN A 173 -8.05 -5.00 13.33
N ALA A 174 -9.22 -5.28 12.77
CA ALA A 174 -10.36 -5.81 13.52
C ALA A 174 -10.02 -7.16 14.16
N LEU A 175 -9.41 -8.08 13.40
CA LEU A 175 -8.93 -9.37 13.89
C LEU A 175 -7.89 -9.23 15.01
N ASN A 176 -6.88 -8.37 14.83
CA ASN A 176 -5.85 -8.15 15.85
C ASN A 176 -6.40 -7.50 17.13
N THR A 177 -7.36 -6.58 17.00
CA THR A 177 -8.03 -5.96 18.16
C THR A 177 -8.85 -7.00 18.93
N ALA A 178 -9.69 -7.75 18.22
CA ALA A 178 -10.51 -8.80 18.82
C ALA A 178 -9.66 -9.92 19.44
N ALA A 179 -8.57 -10.33 18.77
CA ALA A 179 -7.65 -11.34 19.29
C ALA A 179 -7.04 -10.92 20.63
N LYS A 180 -6.70 -9.63 20.78
CA LYS A 180 -6.20 -9.08 22.05
C LYS A 180 -7.27 -9.03 23.13
N GLU A 181 -8.48 -8.57 22.79
CA GLU A 181 -9.60 -8.46 23.74
C GLU A 181 -10.03 -9.84 24.27
N HIS A 182 -10.12 -10.82 23.38
CA HIS A 182 -10.57 -12.18 23.69
C HIS A 182 -9.42 -13.15 24.01
N HIS A 183 -8.18 -12.65 24.11
CA HIS A 183 -6.98 -13.44 24.40
C HIS A 183 -6.82 -14.67 23.49
N GLN A 184 -7.18 -14.52 22.20
CA GLN A 184 -7.05 -15.57 21.21
C GLN A 184 -5.69 -15.48 20.51
N PRO A 185 -5.03 -16.63 20.22
CA PRO A 185 -3.73 -16.68 19.57
C PRO A 185 -3.90 -16.49 18.05
N VAL A 186 -4.35 -15.31 17.62
CA VAL A 186 -4.54 -14.96 16.20
C VAL A 186 -3.76 -13.70 15.89
N LYS A 187 -2.96 -13.73 14.82
CA LYS A 187 -2.22 -12.57 14.31
C LYS A 187 -2.57 -12.35 12.86
N ALA A 188 -3.08 -11.17 12.53
CA ALA A 188 -3.49 -10.84 11.17
C ALA A 188 -2.58 -9.78 10.53
N ALA A 189 -2.25 -9.96 9.27
CA ALA A 189 -1.55 -8.99 8.42
C ALA A 189 -2.37 -8.66 7.17
N ALA A 190 -2.09 -7.50 6.59
CA ALA A 190 -2.74 -7.04 5.36
C ALA A 190 -1.73 -7.00 4.21
N GLY A 191 -2.18 -7.40 3.02
CA GLY A 191 -1.37 -7.38 1.80
C GLY A 191 -2.17 -6.97 0.57
N GLY A 192 -1.42 -6.69 -0.50
CA GLY A 192 -1.95 -6.54 -1.85
C GLY A 192 -1.82 -7.85 -2.63
N TYR A 193 -2.84 -8.19 -3.42
CA TYR A 193 -2.77 -9.29 -4.38
C TYR A 193 -1.63 -9.02 -5.38
N GLY A 194 -0.83 -10.04 -5.68
CA GLY A 194 0.45 -9.92 -6.39
C GLY A 194 1.69 -9.80 -5.51
N ALA A 195 1.64 -9.11 -4.36
CA ALA A 195 2.78 -8.98 -3.43
C ALA A 195 2.89 -10.14 -2.41
N HIS A 196 1.89 -11.01 -2.37
CA HIS A 196 1.76 -12.09 -1.40
C HIS A 196 2.61 -13.33 -1.69
N MET A 197 3.12 -13.49 -2.92
CA MET A 197 3.83 -14.70 -3.37
C MET A 197 5.05 -15.03 -2.49
N ASP A 198 5.79 -14.02 -2.04
CA ASP A 198 7.01 -14.21 -1.26
C ASP A 198 6.74 -14.41 0.23
N ILE A 199 5.62 -13.89 0.73
CA ILE A 199 5.28 -13.87 2.17
C ILE A 199 4.24 -14.93 2.55
N MET A 200 3.50 -15.50 1.60
CA MET A 200 2.35 -16.37 1.90
C MET A 200 2.71 -17.61 2.72
N LYS A 201 3.96 -18.10 2.62
CA LYS A 201 4.47 -19.26 3.35
C LYS A 201 4.52 -19.07 4.87
N GLU A 202 4.45 -17.84 5.34
CA GLU A 202 4.47 -17.49 6.77
C GLU A 202 3.08 -17.53 7.41
N TYR A 203 2.02 -17.79 6.63
CA TYR A 203 0.64 -17.70 7.06
C TYR A 203 -0.10 -19.03 6.94
N ASP A 204 -0.98 -19.30 7.89
CA ASP A 204 -1.78 -20.52 7.98
C ASP A 204 -3.12 -20.39 7.23
N LEU A 205 -3.62 -19.15 7.12
CA LEU A 205 -4.88 -18.82 6.45
C LEU A 205 -4.74 -17.55 5.61
N ILE A 206 -5.21 -17.61 4.37
CA ILE A 206 -5.36 -16.46 3.49
C ILE A 206 -6.85 -16.15 3.31
N ILE A 207 -7.21 -14.89 3.54
CA ILE A 207 -8.57 -14.38 3.33
C ILE A 207 -8.56 -13.39 2.16
N LEU A 208 -9.30 -13.69 1.10
CA LEU A 208 -9.49 -12.79 -0.03
C LEU A 208 -10.62 -11.81 0.25
N ALA A 209 -10.32 -10.51 0.14
CA ALA A 209 -11.32 -9.46 0.14
C ALA A 209 -12.18 -9.51 -1.14
N PRO A 210 -13.40 -8.94 -1.12
CA PRO A 210 -14.36 -9.09 -2.22
C PRO A 210 -13.84 -8.65 -3.59
N GLN A 211 -12.97 -7.63 -3.62
CA GLN A 211 -12.40 -7.07 -4.85
C GLN A 211 -11.47 -8.03 -5.60
N VAL A 212 -10.86 -8.98 -4.90
CA VAL A 212 -9.91 -9.96 -5.48
C VAL A 212 -10.44 -11.38 -5.40
N ALA A 213 -11.71 -11.56 -5.02
CA ALA A 213 -12.35 -12.87 -4.88
C ALA A 213 -12.47 -13.62 -6.21
N SER A 214 -12.42 -12.92 -7.35
CA SER A 214 -12.36 -13.54 -8.69
C SER A 214 -11.10 -14.38 -8.89
N ASN A 215 -10.02 -14.07 -8.17
CA ASN A 215 -8.72 -14.73 -8.31
C ASN A 215 -8.59 -15.96 -7.39
N TYR A 216 -9.70 -16.43 -6.82
CA TYR A 216 -9.71 -17.54 -5.87
C TYR A 216 -9.14 -18.83 -6.46
N GLU A 217 -9.50 -19.17 -7.70
CA GLU A 217 -9.01 -20.39 -8.34
C GLU A 217 -7.50 -20.34 -8.65
N ASP A 218 -6.96 -19.15 -8.92
CA ASP A 218 -5.54 -18.96 -9.22
C ASP A 218 -4.70 -19.19 -7.95
N ILE A 219 -5.03 -18.48 -6.86
CA ILE A 219 -4.29 -18.59 -5.60
C ILE A 219 -4.52 -19.94 -4.91
N LYS A 220 -5.66 -20.60 -5.15
CA LYS A 220 -5.95 -21.92 -4.58
C LYS A 220 -4.90 -22.96 -4.94
N GLN A 221 -4.40 -22.94 -6.16
CA GLN A 221 -3.34 -23.87 -6.58
C GLN A 221 -2.07 -23.68 -5.75
N ASP A 222 -1.73 -22.43 -5.43
CA ASP A 222 -0.57 -22.10 -4.60
C ASP A 222 -0.81 -22.42 -3.12
N THR A 223 -2.00 -22.13 -2.59
CA THR A 223 -2.33 -22.45 -1.18
C THR A 223 -2.40 -23.95 -0.96
N ASP A 224 -3.00 -24.72 -1.86
CA ASP A 224 -3.11 -26.18 -1.76
C ASP A 224 -1.71 -26.83 -1.81
N ARG A 225 -0.80 -26.29 -2.64
CA ARG A 225 0.61 -26.73 -2.70
C ARG A 225 1.37 -26.47 -1.41
N LEU A 226 1.06 -25.36 -0.72
CA LEU A 226 1.73 -24.96 0.52
C LEU A 226 1.01 -25.45 1.79
N GLY A 227 -0.15 -26.11 1.65
CA GLY A 227 -0.97 -26.54 2.78
C GLY A 227 -1.67 -25.39 3.53
N ILE A 228 -1.79 -24.23 2.90
CA ILE A 228 -2.38 -23.02 3.49
C ILE A 228 -3.90 -23.03 3.27
N LYS A 229 -4.68 -22.63 4.27
CA LYS A 229 -6.13 -22.50 4.11
C LYS A 229 -6.47 -21.25 3.31
N LEU A 230 -7.51 -21.34 2.48
CA LEU A 230 -7.96 -20.23 1.64
C LEU A 230 -9.46 -19.98 1.79
N ALA A 231 -9.81 -18.78 2.24
CA ALA A 231 -11.18 -18.30 2.32
C ALA A 231 -11.39 -17.10 1.38
N LYS A 232 -12.59 -17.00 0.80
CA LYS A 232 -13.06 -15.79 0.11
C LYS A 232 -14.26 -15.22 0.83
N THR A 233 -14.41 -13.91 0.75
CA THR A 233 -15.51 -13.19 1.40
C THR A 233 -16.35 -12.47 0.37
N GLN A 234 -17.64 -12.30 0.66
CA GLN A 234 -18.53 -11.45 -0.14
C GLN A 234 -18.55 -10.01 0.40
N GLY A 235 -19.02 -9.05 -0.41
CA GLY A 235 -19.07 -7.63 -0.06
C GLY A 235 -19.70 -7.35 1.31
N ALA A 236 -20.94 -7.79 1.51
CA ALA A 236 -21.67 -7.56 2.76
C ALA A 236 -21.07 -8.31 3.96
N GLU A 237 -20.62 -9.55 3.73
CA GLU A 237 -19.97 -10.38 4.74
C GLU A 237 -18.67 -9.74 5.22
N TYR A 238 -17.81 -9.29 4.30
CA TYR A 238 -16.54 -8.66 4.64
C TYR A 238 -16.74 -7.42 5.51
N ILE A 239 -17.68 -6.55 5.15
CA ILE A 239 -17.97 -5.35 5.94
C ILE A 239 -18.49 -5.71 7.34
N LYS A 240 -19.31 -6.77 7.46
CA LYS A 240 -19.73 -7.27 8.77
C LYS A 240 -18.53 -7.71 9.60
N LEU A 241 -17.63 -8.52 9.05
CA LEU A 241 -16.42 -8.99 9.73
C LEU A 241 -15.48 -7.84 10.14
N THR A 242 -15.41 -6.75 9.37
CA THR A 242 -14.60 -5.58 9.76
C THR A 242 -15.16 -4.79 10.95
N ARG A 243 -16.46 -4.95 11.24
CA ARG A 243 -17.15 -4.25 12.34
C ARG A 243 -17.41 -5.14 13.55
N ASP A 244 -17.47 -6.45 13.33
CA ASP A 244 -17.74 -7.48 14.32
C ASP A 244 -16.50 -8.37 14.48
N GLY A 245 -15.64 -7.98 15.43
CA GLY A 245 -14.38 -8.66 15.70
C GLY A 245 -14.54 -10.10 16.20
N GLU A 246 -15.58 -10.37 16.99
CA GLU A 246 -15.88 -11.73 17.46
C GLU A 246 -16.34 -12.61 16.30
N GLY A 247 -17.21 -12.07 15.43
CA GLY A 247 -17.59 -12.71 14.16
C GLY A 247 -16.38 -12.98 13.25
N ALA A 248 -15.41 -12.07 13.20
CA ALA A 248 -14.17 -12.27 12.44
C ALA A 248 -13.31 -13.41 12.99
N LEU A 249 -13.15 -13.50 14.32
CA LEU A 249 -12.43 -14.61 14.96
C LEU A 249 -13.16 -15.95 14.79
N GLN A 250 -14.49 -15.95 14.84
CA GLN A 250 -15.29 -17.13 14.56
C GLN A 250 -15.12 -17.59 13.11
N PHE A 251 -15.15 -16.65 12.16
CA PHE A 251 -14.92 -16.94 10.74
C PHE A 251 -13.57 -17.60 10.50
N VAL A 252 -12.50 -17.10 11.14
CA VAL A 252 -11.16 -17.71 11.07
C VAL A 252 -11.18 -19.13 11.60
N ARG A 253 -11.75 -19.36 12.79
CA ARG A 253 -11.85 -20.70 13.40
C ARG A 253 -12.60 -21.70 12.52
N ASP A 254 -13.65 -21.25 11.84
CA ASP A 254 -14.45 -22.12 10.98
C ASP A 254 -13.70 -22.59 9.72
N GLN A 255 -12.58 -21.97 9.34
CA GLN A 255 -11.73 -22.45 8.22
C GLN A 255 -10.80 -23.60 8.61
N PHE A 256 -10.60 -23.82 9.92
CA PHE A 256 -9.75 -24.88 10.46
C PHE A 256 -10.53 -26.08 11.02
N LYS A 257 -11.87 -26.02 10.98
CA LYS A 257 -12.75 -27.15 11.25
C LYS A 257 -12.88 -28.04 10.03
#